data_AF-A0A9E2XL42-F1
#
_entry.id   AF-A0A9E2XL42-F1
#
_cell.length_a   1.000
_cell.length_b   1.000
_cell.length_c   1.000
_cell.angle_alpha   90.00
_cell.angle_beta   90.00
_cell.angle_gamma   90.00
#
_symmetry.space_group_name_H-M   'P 1'
#
loop_
_entity.id
_entity.type
_entity.pdbx_description
1 polymer ?
#
loop_
_entity_poly.entity_id
_entity_poly.type
_entity_poly.pdbx_seq_one_letter_code
_entity_poly.pdbx_strand_id
1 'polypeptide(L)'
;MSVFTVFNHGTNASRDGEGEIVAEFGRLAVGTEYKNFLICDGPGSNPRTSVIPGQFNPFTKDKQPKSVFGKTEMGNTHINSKLMGTLKGSGWDDNVIHAIATIAELNPAPTTINMLGWSRGAVTCTKLAFRLREIFPQMAVNIFAVDPVAGIGNKGDQDASTIRGNVKNYLAVLSMHETRGFFKPQDIKRVTFTNQGTNAIYIPFPGNHSGQVNLDKSVKKDLGESAQMVWFLAMTFLENFGTTFTSQPSPSYDPREQCNLYAKMQLKIPGYKKTSPGLSGALLGGRNTRDFINHRIDQYVKYSDFFINEHHRRIFKRTFPKMYAWVFEDQGTDAQGVAQEFSTTIFYSALKQTLLDIGFVEGKPPNTPPLIPIRGSGRQAVAIAGQQITASMSAMGFYA
;
A
#
# COMPACT_ATOMS: atom_id res chain seq x y z
N MET A 1 19.32 -16.71 -1.27
CA MET A 1 18.97 -15.48 -2.02
C MET A 1 19.42 -14.30 -1.17
N SER A 2 20.26 -13.41 -1.69
CA SER A 2 20.65 -12.19 -0.97
C SER A 2 19.59 -11.11 -1.20
N VAL A 3 19.09 -10.51 -0.12
CA VAL A 3 18.01 -9.52 -0.14
C VAL A 3 18.55 -8.20 0.40
N PHE A 4 18.22 -7.10 -0.26
CA PHE A 4 18.42 -5.75 0.24
C PHE A 4 17.08 -5.00 0.24
N THR A 5 16.73 -4.35 1.35
CA THR A 5 15.42 -3.68 1.49
C THR A 5 15.57 -2.16 1.53
N VAL A 6 14.80 -1.43 0.73
CA VAL A 6 14.80 0.04 0.72
C VAL A 6 13.47 0.57 1.25
N PHE A 7 13.54 1.40 2.29
CA PHE A 7 12.42 2.03 2.97
C PHE A 7 12.37 3.51 2.57
N ASN A 8 11.31 3.94 1.88
CA ASN A 8 11.21 5.29 1.30
C ASN A 8 10.09 6.10 1.95
N HIS A 9 10.46 7.11 2.75
CA HIS A 9 9.48 7.96 3.43
C HIS A 9 8.74 8.89 2.44
N GLY A 10 7.49 9.18 2.78
CA GLY A 10 6.71 10.20 2.11
C GLY A 10 7.16 11.62 2.45
N THR A 11 6.59 12.59 1.75
CA THR A 11 6.80 14.03 1.96
C THR A 11 6.84 14.43 3.43
N ASN A 12 7.89 15.18 3.82
CA ASN A 12 8.09 15.71 5.17
C ASN A 12 8.15 14.64 6.30
N ALA A 13 8.21 13.34 5.97
CA ALA A 13 8.43 12.28 6.93
C ALA A 13 9.90 11.82 6.92
N SER A 14 10.34 11.26 8.04
CA SER A 14 11.73 10.84 8.25
C SER A 14 11.81 9.67 9.21
N ARG A 15 12.98 9.06 9.26
CA ARG A 15 13.36 7.95 10.15
C ARG A 15 13.08 8.21 11.64
N ASP A 16 13.12 9.48 12.06
CA ASP A 16 12.88 9.89 13.45
C ASP A 16 11.39 9.95 13.83
N GLY A 17 10.48 9.65 12.91
CA GLY A 17 9.05 9.58 13.19
C GLY A 17 8.67 8.33 13.98
N GLU A 18 7.65 8.42 14.82
CA GLU A 18 7.06 7.29 15.55
C GLU A 18 5.66 6.98 15.02
N GLY A 19 5.33 5.70 14.93
CA GLY A 19 4.00 5.23 14.53
C GLY A 19 3.68 5.42 13.04
N GLU A 20 4.72 5.57 12.21
CA GLU A 20 4.66 5.72 10.75
C GLU A 20 5.27 4.48 10.08
N ILE A 21 4.58 3.89 9.10
CA ILE A 21 4.93 2.56 8.56
C ILE A 21 6.39 2.44 8.12
N VAL A 22 6.95 3.42 7.41
CA VAL A 22 8.32 3.34 6.90
C VAL A 22 9.33 3.49 8.04
N ALA A 23 9.05 4.36 9.02
CA ALA A 23 9.90 4.54 10.19
C ALA A 23 9.97 3.27 11.04
N GLU A 24 8.81 2.68 11.36
CA GLU A 24 8.74 1.47 12.19
C GLU A 24 9.38 0.27 11.48
N PHE A 25 9.04 0.04 10.21
CA PHE A 25 9.59 -1.09 9.47
C PHE A 25 11.10 -0.95 9.24
N GLY A 26 11.58 0.25 8.95
CA GLY A 26 13.02 0.53 8.81
C GLY A 26 13.77 0.32 10.12
N ARG A 27 13.20 0.73 11.26
CA ARG A 27 13.80 0.55 12.59
C ARG A 27 13.85 -0.92 13.01
N LEU A 28 12.83 -1.69 12.65
CA LEU A 28 12.73 -3.10 12.97
C LEU A 28 13.46 -4.00 11.97
N ALA A 29 13.96 -3.49 10.84
CA ALA A 29 14.69 -4.28 9.87
C ALA A 29 15.96 -4.91 10.48
N VAL A 30 16.15 -6.21 10.28
CA VAL A 30 17.36 -6.92 10.75
C VAL A 30 18.57 -6.55 9.91
N GLY A 31 19.72 -6.40 10.59
CA GLY A 31 21.01 -6.16 9.96
C GLY A 31 21.47 -4.73 10.16
N THR A 32 22.23 -4.21 9.21
CA THR A 32 22.81 -2.87 9.27
C THR A 32 22.38 -2.03 8.07
N GLU A 33 21.99 -0.77 8.32
CA GLU A 33 21.74 0.20 7.24
C GLU A 33 22.99 0.30 6.34
N TYR A 34 22.81 0.44 5.02
CA TYR A 34 23.86 0.38 3.99
C TYR A 34 24.57 -0.97 3.84
N LYS A 35 24.06 -2.05 4.45
CA LYS A 35 24.51 -3.44 4.19
C LYS A 35 23.34 -4.37 3.89
N ASN A 36 22.27 -4.27 4.67
CA ASN A 36 21.08 -5.13 4.56
C ASN A 36 19.84 -4.35 4.16
N PHE A 37 19.76 -3.08 4.57
CA PHE A 37 18.67 -2.20 4.21
C PHE A 37 19.13 -0.75 4.05
N LEU A 38 18.27 0.12 3.53
CA LEU A 38 18.47 1.56 3.45
C LEU A 38 17.19 2.30 3.79
N ILE A 39 17.29 3.38 4.57
CA ILE A 39 16.15 4.27 4.85
C ILE A 39 16.38 5.60 4.12
N CYS A 40 15.49 5.91 3.19
CA CYS A 40 15.48 7.18 2.46
C CYS A 40 14.45 8.12 3.08
N ASP A 41 14.93 9.18 3.74
CA ASP A 41 14.08 10.21 4.32
C ASP A 41 13.28 10.95 3.24
N GLY A 42 12.13 11.50 3.63
CA GLY A 42 11.16 12.06 2.70
C GLY A 42 11.60 13.43 2.16
N PRO A 43 11.26 13.77 0.91
CA PRO A 43 11.51 15.12 0.39
C PRO A 43 10.86 16.19 1.26
N GLY A 44 11.66 17.19 1.66
CA GLY A 44 11.23 18.27 2.57
C GLY A 44 11.27 17.94 4.06
N SER A 45 11.73 16.73 4.45
CA SER A 45 11.91 16.36 5.86
C SER A 45 13.09 17.10 6.51
N ASN A 46 13.17 17.02 7.84
CA ASN A 46 14.27 17.60 8.63
C ASN A 46 14.67 16.63 9.75
N PRO A 47 15.26 15.47 9.40
CA PRO A 47 15.69 14.48 10.38
C PRO A 47 16.71 15.05 11.37
N ARG A 48 16.68 14.56 12.61
CA ARG A 48 17.62 14.89 13.68
C ARG A 48 18.94 14.14 13.53
N THR A 49 18.89 12.96 12.93
CA THR A 49 20.00 11.98 12.92
C THR A 49 20.60 11.74 11.52
N SER A 50 20.08 12.39 10.49
CA SER A 50 20.56 12.27 9.11
C SER A 50 20.51 13.61 8.37
N VAL A 51 21.13 13.67 7.19
CA VAL A 51 21.12 14.87 6.34
C VAL A 51 19.82 14.94 5.54
N ILE A 52 19.31 16.16 5.36
CA ILE A 52 18.09 16.45 4.60
C ILE A 52 18.26 15.99 3.14
N PRO A 53 17.32 15.20 2.58
CA PRO A 53 17.29 14.86 1.15
C PRO A 53 17.37 16.11 0.27
N GLY A 54 18.30 16.14 -0.68
CA GLY A 54 18.59 17.33 -1.49
C GLY A 54 19.86 18.08 -1.11
N GLN A 55 20.36 17.90 0.12
CA GLN A 55 21.48 18.67 0.69
C GLN A 55 22.78 17.88 0.85
N PHE A 56 22.80 16.59 0.50
CA PHE A 56 23.99 15.76 0.52
C PHE A 56 24.39 15.29 -0.87
N ASN A 57 25.68 14.96 -1.05
CA ASN A 57 26.19 14.28 -2.23
C ASN A 57 25.61 12.86 -2.28
N PRO A 58 24.74 12.54 -3.25
CA PRO A 58 24.04 11.28 -3.26
C PRO A 58 24.98 10.08 -3.50
N PHE A 59 26.21 10.31 -3.99
CA PHE A 59 27.19 9.25 -4.23
C PHE A 59 27.99 8.85 -2.99
N THR A 60 27.85 9.54 -1.86
CA THR A 60 28.62 9.21 -0.65
C THR A 60 27.73 8.61 0.43
N LYS A 61 28.21 7.53 1.05
CA LYS A 61 27.53 6.83 2.14
C LYS A 61 27.37 7.69 3.40
N ASP A 62 28.33 8.55 3.65
CA ASP A 62 28.38 9.50 4.77
C ASP A 62 27.56 10.79 4.53
N LYS A 63 26.87 10.89 3.37
CA LYS A 63 25.99 12.02 3.04
C LYS A 63 26.70 13.36 3.19
N GLN A 64 27.93 13.48 2.68
CA GLN A 64 28.69 14.74 2.74
C GLN A 64 27.88 15.89 2.14
N PRO A 65 27.93 17.10 2.70
CA PRO A 65 27.22 18.25 2.16
C PRO A 65 27.61 18.50 0.69
N LYS A 66 26.65 18.92 -0.15
CA LYS A 66 26.97 19.34 -1.52
C LYS A 66 27.92 20.53 -1.52
N SER A 67 28.86 20.56 -2.46
CA SER A 67 29.73 21.70 -2.67
C SER A 67 28.92 22.97 -3.00
N VAL A 68 29.14 24.08 -2.26
CA VAL A 68 28.46 25.37 -2.46
C VAL A 68 28.70 25.95 -3.87
N PHE A 69 29.76 25.52 -4.56
CA PHE A 69 30.14 25.97 -5.91
C PHE A 69 29.97 24.89 -7.00
N GLY A 70 29.55 23.68 -6.65
CA GLY A 70 29.41 22.55 -7.56
C GLY A 70 28.12 22.61 -8.40
N LYS A 71 28.09 23.41 -9.46
CA LYS A 71 26.96 23.45 -10.42
C LYS A 71 26.70 22.12 -11.15
N THR A 72 27.55 21.11 -10.94
CA THR A 72 27.60 19.83 -11.67
C THR A 72 27.42 18.59 -10.79
N GLU A 73 27.16 18.73 -9.48
CA GLU A 73 26.81 17.59 -8.63
C GLU A 73 25.35 17.20 -8.89
N MET A 74 25.16 16.30 -9.86
CA MET A 74 23.89 15.96 -10.47
C MET A 74 22.80 15.53 -9.47
N GLY A 75 21.68 16.25 -9.54
CA GLY A 75 20.41 16.07 -8.84
C GLY A 75 19.58 17.33 -9.08
N ASN A 76 18.26 17.23 -9.34
CA ASN A 76 17.41 18.36 -9.78
C ASN A 76 17.18 19.47 -8.72
N THR A 77 17.98 19.51 -7.65
CA THR A 77 17.84 20.48 -6.56
C THR A 77 18.93 21.55 -6.68
N HIS A 78 18.73 22.55 -7.54
CA HIS A 78 19.75 23.58 -7.79
C HIS A 78 19.87 24.67 -6.71
N ILE A 79 18.89 24.83 -5.80
CA ILE A 79 18.90 25.92 -4.81
C ILE A 79 18.20 25.48 -3.51
N ASN A 80 18.80 25.88 -2.39
CA ASN A 80 18.49 25.55 -0.99
C ASN A 80 17.13 26.12 -0.49
N SER A 81 16.03 25.83 -1.19
CA SER A 81 14.69 26.30 -0.83
C SER A 81 13.81 25.15 -0.35
N LYS A 82 13.70 25.04 0.98
CA LYS A 82 12.76 24.18 1.72
C LYS A 82 11.31 24.32 1.21
N LEU A 83 10.97 25.47 0.62
CA LEU A 83 9.66 25.79 0.05
C LEU A 83 9.46 25.20 -1.37
N MET A 84 10.52 25.16 -2.21
CA MET A 84 10.46 24.58 -3.56
C MET A 84 10.43 23.04 -3.53
N GLY A 85 11.10 22.39 -2.58
CA GLY A 85 11.09 20.92 -2.46
C GLY A 85 9.74 20.33 -2.06
N THR A 86 8.92 21.08 -1.31
CA THR A 86 7.56 20.67 -1.01
C THR A 86 6.65 20.76 -2.24
N LEU A 87 6.87 21.75 -3.12
CA LEU A 87 5.99 22.09 -4.25
C LEU A 87 6.37 21.47 -5.61
N LYS A 88 7.66 21.25 -5.91
CA LYS A 88 8.13 20.78 -7.25
C LYS A 88 8.83 19.41 -7.26
N GLY A 89 9.05 18.77 -6.11
CA GLY A 89 9.63 17.42 -6.04
C GLY A 89 11.16 17.35 -6.00
N SER A 90 11.86 18.40 -5.57
CA SER A 90 13.31 18.34 -5.40
C SER A 90 13.69 17.43 -4.20
N GLY A 91 14.54 16.43 -4.43
CA GLY A 91 15.12 15.56 -3.38
C GLY A 91 14.82 14.05 -3.49
N TRP A 92 13.77 13.64 -4.22
CA TRP A 92 13.52 12.20 -4.44
C TRP A 92 14.46 11.57 -5.48
N ASP A 93 14.97 12.33 -6.44
CA ASP A 93 15.97 11.87 -7.42
C ASP A 93 17.30 11.62 -6.69
N ASP A 94 17.63 12.48 -5.72
CA ASP A 94 18.78 12.29 -4.84
C ASP A 94 18.65 10.99 -4.03
N ASN A 95 17.45 10.68 -3.51
CA ASN A 95 17.20 9.38 -2.87
C ASN A 95 17.39 8.20 -3.84
N VAL A 96 16.94 8.32 -5.09
CA VAL A 96 17.14 7.29 -6.12
C VAL A 96 18.64 7.08 -6.39
N ILE A 97 19.38 8.16 -6.65
CA ILE A 97 20.83 8.09 -6.93
C ILE A 97 21.57 7.50 -5.72
N HIS A 98 21.21 7.93 -4.50
CA HIS A 98 21.82 7.42 -3.27
C HIS A 98 21.57 5.94 -3.04
N ALA A 99 20.34 5.47 -3.30
CA ALA A 99 20.03 4.05 -3.22
C ALA A 99 20.81 3.24 -4.27
N ILE A 100 20.92 3.74 -5.51
CA ILE A 100 21.73 3.11 -6.56
C ILE A 100 23.20 3.02 -6.16
N ALA A 101 23.79 4.12 -5.69
CA ALA A 101 25.19 4.16 -5.25
C ALA A 101 25.43 3.18 -4.09
N THR A 102 24.53 3.18 -3.10
CA THR A 102 24.58 2.22 -1.98
C THR A 102 24.53 0.78 -2.47
N ILE A 103 23.61 0.45 -3.39
CA ILE A 103 23.47 -0.91 -3.95
C ILE A 103 24.71 -1.31 -4.75
N ALA A 104 25.32 -0.39 -5.49
CA ALA A 104 26.52 -0.64 -6.29
C ALA A 104 27.74 -1.01 -5.43
N GLU A 105 27.80 -0.51 -4.19
CA GLU A 105 28.88 -0.79 -3.23
C GLU A 105 28.69 -2.11 -2.46
N LEU A 106 27.52 -2.76 -2.56
CA LEU A 106 27.25 -3.99 -1.83
C LEU A 106 28.07 -5.16 -2.40
N ASN A 107 28.80 -5.85 -1.52
CA ASN A 107 29.53 -7.06 -1.85
C ASN A 107 29.26 -8.16 -0.81
N PRO A 108 28.65 -9.31 -1.20
CA PRO A 108 28.16 -9.62 -2.54
C PRO A 108 26.93 -8.78 -2.92
N ALA A 109 26.73 -8.55 -4.22
CA ALA A 109 25.56 -7.84 -4.72
C ALA A 109 24.25 -8.59 -4.38
N PRO A 110 23.16 -7.89 -4.03
CA PRO A 110 21.88 -8.51 -3.77
C PRO A 110 21.27 -9.10 -5.05
N THR A 111 20.61 -10.25 -4.93
CA THR A 111 19.80 -10.82 -6.02
C THR A 111 18.39 -10.25 -6.07
N THR A 112 17.90 -9.75 -4.95
CA THR A 112 16.53 -9.24 -4.77
C THR A 112 16.54 -7.92 -4.03
N ILE A 113 15.78 -6.95 -4.55
CA ILE A 113 15.50 -5.67 -3.90
C ILE A 113 14.03 -5.61 -3.51
N ASN A 114 13.76 -5.48 -2.22
CA ASN A 114 12.42 -5.22 -1.71
C ASN A 114 12.28 -3.73 -1.41
N MET A 115 11.11 -3.15 -1.70
CA MET A 115 10.86 -1.75 -1.43
C MET A 115 9.52 -1.53 -0.77
N LEU A 116 9.52 -0.74 0.30
CA LEU A 116 8.34 -0.17 0.93
C LEU A 116 8.44 1.34 0.86
N GLY A 117 7.38 2.01 0.39
CA GLY A 117 7.33 3.46 0.45
C GLY A 117 5.92 3.98 0.50
N TRP A 118 5.76 5.24 0.91
CA TRP A 118 4.45 5.90 0.91
C TRP A 118 4.49 7.29 0.28
N SER A 119 3.37 7.77 -0.28
CA SER A 119 3.29 9.09 -0.93
C SER A 119 4.34 9.25 -2.04
N ARG A 120 5.17 10.31 -1.98
CA ARG A 120 6.33 10.48 -2.86
C ARG A 120 7.38 9.38 -2.68
N GLY A 121 7.53 8.80 -1.49
CA GLY A 121 8.43 7.67 -1.25
C GLY A 121 8.02 6.42 -2.04
N ALA A 122 6.73 6.17 -2.21
CA ALA A 122 6.25 5.09 -3.08
C ALA A 122 6.55 5.34 -4.57
N VAL A 123 6.57 6.62 -5.00
CA VAL A 123 7.03 7.00 -6.34
C VAL A 123 8.54 6.88 -6.45
N THR A 124 9.30 7.19 -5.40
CA THR A 124 10.74 6.90 -5.32
C THR A 124 11.02 5.42 -5.55
N CYS A 125 10.20 4.50 -5.01
CA CYS A 125 10.32 3.06 -5.30
C CYS A 125 10.18 2.76 -6.81
N THR A 126 9.24 3.42 -7.47
CA THR A 126 9.00 3.26 -8.93
C THR A 126 10.18 3.78 -9.74
N LYS A 127 10.69 4.97 -9.41
CA LYS A 127 11.86 5.58 -10.06
C LYS A 127 13.13 4.77 -9.82
N LEU A 128 13.32 4.26 -8.60
CA LEU A 128 14.45 3.39 -8.26
C LEU A 128 14.36 2.07 -9.02
N ALA A 129 13.19 1.42 -9.07
CA ALA A 129 12.98 0.21 -9.86
C ALA A 129 13.25 0.42 -11.34
N PHE A 130 12.84 1.57 -11.86
CA PHE A 130 13.21 2.02 -13.20
C PHE A 130 14.73 2.02 -13.29
N ARG A 131 15.47 2.87 -12.57
CA ARG A 131 16.95 2.95 -12.68
C ARG A 131 17.68 1.63 -12.44
N LEU A 132 17.23 0.79 -11.51
CA LEU A 132 17.80 -0.55 -11.28
C LEU A 132 17.74 -1.42 -12.54
N ARG A 133 16.72 -1.28 -13.39
CA ARG A 133 16.66 -2.03 -14.66
C ARG A 133 17.77 -1.63 -15.63
N GLU A 134 18.19 -0.38 -15.62
CA GLU A 134 19.28 0.12 -16.49
C GLU A 134 20.64 -0.39 -16.04
N ILE A 135 20.87 -0.42 -14.73
CA ILE A 135 22.21 -0.62 -14.15
C ILE A 135 22.41 -2.08 -13.69
N PHE A 136 21.37 -2.70 -13.14
CA PHE A 136 21.38 -4.05 -12.57
C PHE A 136 20.18 -4.87 -13.08
N PRO A 137 20.09 -5.14 -14.39
CA PRO A 137 18.92 -5.75 -15.02
C PRO A 137 18.54 -7.15 -14.48
N GLN A 138 19.48 -7.84 -13.83
CA GLN A 138 19.35 -9.14 -13.21
C GLN A 138 18.67 -9.13 -11.83
N MET A 139 18.64 -7.99 -11.13
CA MET A 139 18.05 -7.91 -9.79
C MET A 139 16.53 -8.00 -9.88
N ALA A 140 15.92 -8.92 -9.12
CA ALA A 140 14.48 -8.98 -8.98
C ALA A 140 14.00 -7.88 -8.04
N VAL A 141 12.91 -7.18 -8.40
CA VAL A 141 12.37 -6.08 -7.61
C VAL A 141 10.95 -6.38 -7.15
N ASN A 142 10.65 -6.16 -5.86
CA ASN A 142 9.32 -6.26 -5.28
C ASN A 142 8.95 -4.93 -4.61
N ILE A 143 7.76 -4.39 -4.90
CA ILE A 143 7.34 -3.06 -4.44
C ILE A 143 6.02 -3.15 -3.69
N PHE A 144 6.02 -2.67 -2.46
CA PHE A 144 4.83 -2.35 -1.67
C PHE A 144 4.70 -0.82 -1.57
N ALA A 145 3.77 -0.26 -2.33
CA ALA A 145 3.56 1.18 -2.47
C ALA A 145 2.30 1.62 -1.72
N VAL A 146 2.44 2.52 -0.75
CA VAL A 146 1.29 3.09 -0.01
C VAL A 146 0.96 4.48 -0.56
N ASP A 147 -0.14 4.54 -1.28
CA ASP A 147 -0.70 5.74 -1.87
C ASP A 147 0.30 6.57 -2.71
N PRO A 148 0.83 6.01 -3.82
CA PRO A 148 1.89 6.61 -4.61
C PRO A 148 1.44 7.91 -5.29
N VAL A 149 1.91 9.07 -4.81
CA VAL A 149 1.52 10.39 -5.34
C VAL A 149 2.76 11.14 -5.83
N ALA A 150 2.82 11.40 -7.14
CA ALA A 150 3.96 12.11 -7.76
C ALA A 150 3.97 13.62 -7.48
N GLY A 151 2.81 14.21 -7.14
CA GLY A 151 2.66 15.64 -6.92
C GLY A 151 2.41 16.45 -8.20
N ILE A 152 2.59 17.77 -8.13
CA ILE A 152 2.39 18.72 -9.24
C ILE A 152 3.61 18.66 -10.17
N GLY A 153 3.39 18.65 -11.49
CA GLY A 153 4.45 18.74 -12.50
C GLY A 153 5.06 17.42 -12.94
N ASN A 154 5.05 16.38 -12.10
CA ASN A 154 5.82 15.14 -12.33
C ASN A 154 4.94 13.93 -12.71
N LYS A 155 3.69 14.17 -13.14
CA LYS A 155 2.74 13.10 -13.48
C LYS A 155 3.03 12.42 -14.83
N GLY A 156 3.76 13.11 -15.70
CA GLY A 156 4.16 12.62 -17.02
C GLY A 156 5.57 12.01 -17.06
N ASP A 157 6.30 12.02 -15.95
CA ASP A 157 7.65 11.48 -15.88
C ASP A 157 7.58 9.97 -16.08
N GLN A 158 8.23 9.48 -17.14
CA GLN A 158 8.17 8.07 -17.50
C GLN A 158 8.62 7.17 -16.34
N ASP A 159 9.66 7.57 -15.60
CA ASP A 159 10.20 6.81 -14.48
C ASP A 159 9.34 6.87 -13.21
N ALA A 160 8.37 7.78 -13.13
CA ALA A 160 7.41 7.87 -12.03
C ALA A 160 6.15 7.01 -12.24
N SER A 161 5.90 6.56 -13.47
CA SER A 161 4.69 5.81 -13.84
C SER A 161 4.95 4.52 -14.63
N THR A 162 6.20 4.22 -15.00
CA THR A 162 6.52 3.01 -15.76
C THR A 162 7.17 1.94 -14.90
N ILE A 163 6.54 0.76 -14.84
CA ILE A 163 7.07 -0.44 -14.19
C ILE A 163 7.76 -1.33 -15.25
N ARG A 164 9.06 -1.58 -15.03
CA ARG A 164 9.91 -2.35 -15.94
C ARG A 164 10.01 -3.83 -15.56
N GLY A 165 10.45 -4.67 -16.50
CA GLY A 165 10.42 -6.14 -16.37
C GLY A 165 11.31 -6.77 -15.28
N ASN A 166 12.14 -5.98 -14.59
CA ASN A 166 12.83 -6.39 -13.36
C ASN A 166 11.87 -6.46 -12.16
N VAL A 167 10.76 -5.70 -12.17
CA VAL A 167 9.74 -5.76 -11.14
C VAL A 167 8.92 -7.03 -11.29
N LYS A 168 9.00 -7.90 -10.27
CA LYS A 168 8.29 -9.17 -10.22
C LYS A 168 6.94 -9.03 -9.53
N ASN A 169 6.89 -8.25 -8.45
CA ASN A 169 5.67 -8.00 -7.69
C ASN A 169 5.48 -6.51 -7.43
N TYR A 170 4.28 -5.99 -7.70
CA TYR A 170 3.90 -4.61 -7.46
C TYR A 170 2.53 -4.55 -6.78
N LEU A 171 2.48 -4.08 -5.54
CA LEU A 171 1.23 -3.84 -4.83
C LEU A 171 1.12 -2.35 -4.52
N ALA A 172 0.01 -1.74 -4.91
CA ALA A 172 -0.31 -0.36 -4.58
C ALA A 172 -1.56 -0.26 -3.70
N VAL A 173 -1.40 0.25 -2.49
CA VAL A 173 -2.52 0.67 -1.63
C VAL A 173 -3.00 2.05 -2.09
N LEU A 174 -4.30 2.25 -2.26
CA LEU A 174 -4.87 3.53 -2.70
C LEU A 174 -5.83 4.09 -1.64
N SER A 175 -5.57 5.30 -1.13
CA SER A 175 -6.43 5.93 -0.10
C SER A 175 -7.74 6.43 -0.72
N MET A 176 -8.89 6.04 -0.16
CA MET A 176 -10.20 6.37 -0.73
C MET A 176 -10.70 7.79 -0.39
N HIS A 177 -10.31 8.36 0.74
CA HIS A 177 -10.93 9.60 1.24
C HIS A 177 -9.95 10.76 1.26
N GLU A 178 -9.03 10.80 0.30
CA GLU A 178 -8.20 11.95 0.00
C GLU A 178 -8.88 12.82 -1.06
N THR A 179 -8.94 14.13 -0.86
CA THR A 179 -9.75 15.05 -1.69
C THR A 179 -8.96 16.24 -2.25
N ARG A 180 -7.66 16.36 -1.94
CA ARG A 180 -6.80 17.41 -2.49
C ARG A 180 -6.53 17.14 -3.98
N GLY A 181 -6.89 18.08 -4.86
CA GLY A 181 -6.82 17.88 -6.31
C GLY A 181 -5.44 17.52 -6.88
N PHE A 182 -4.36 17.92 -6.21
CA PHE A 182 -2.99 17.56 -6.61
C PHE A 182 -2.52 16.18 -6.11
N PHE A 183 -3.26 15.54 -5.20
CA PHE A 183 -2.96 14.22 -4.62
C PHE A 183 -3.60 13.08 -5.41
N LYS A 184 -3.41 13.11 -6.74
CA LYS A 184 -3.82 12.01 -7.62
C LYS A 184 -2.79 10.88 -7.53
N PRO A 185 -3.19 9.66 -7.11
CA PRO A 185 -2.25 8.56 -7.00
C PRO A 185 -1.94 7.95 -8.36
N GLN A 186 -0.80 7.26 -8.46
CA GLN A 186 -0.43 6.39 -9.57
C GLN A 186 -1.26 5.11 -9.51
N ASP A 187 -2.50 5.18 -10.01
CA ASP A 187 -3.44 4.07 -10.08
C ASP A 187 -3.29 3.27 -11.38
N ILE A 188 -4.14 2.25 -11.56
CA ILE A 188 -4.12 1.34 -12.72
C ILE A 188 -4.24 2.06 -14.08
N LYS A 189 -4.79 3.28 -14.12
CA LYS A 189 -4.92 4.06 -15.36
C LYS A 189 -3.69 4.91 -15.66
N ARG A 190 -2.80 5.07 -14.69
CA ARG A 190 -1.62 5.94 -14.80
C ARG A 190 -0.33 5.16 -14.86
N VAL A 191 -0.27 4.01 -14.22
CA VAL A 191 0.90 3.14 -14.23
C VAL A 191 0.89 2.27 -15.49
N THR A 192 2.02 2.24 -16.19
CA THR A 192 2.23 1.39 -17.38
C THR A 192 3.22 0.28 -17.05
N PHE A 193 2.87 -0.96 -17.40
CA PHE A 193 3.76 -2.12 -17.27
C PHE A 193 4.35 -2.46 -18.63
N THR A 194 5.68 -2.51 -18.72
CA THR A 194 6.38 -2.90 -19.97
C THR A 194 6.51 -4.41 -20.14
N ASN A 195 6.20 -5.18 -19.11
CA ASN A 195 6.21 -6.64 -19.12
C ASN A 195 4.88 -7.16 -18.57
N GLN A 196 4.23 -8.06 -19.32
CA GLN A 196 2.98 -8.70 -18.90
C GLN A 196 3.17 -9.70 -17.74
N GLY A 197 4.41 -10.16 -17.49
CA GLY A 197 4.73 -11.09 -16.42
C GLY A 197 4.87 -10.48 -15.02
N THR A 198 4.74 -9.15 -14.87
CA THR A 198 4.75 -8.53 -13.53
C THR A 198 3.44 -8.85 -12.81
N ASN A 199 3.54 -9.50 -11.64
CA ASN A 199 2.40 -9.73 -10.77
C ASN A 199 2.03 -8.42 -10.07
N ALA A 200 0.92 -7.79 -10.46
CA ALA A 200 0.61 -6.44 -10.02
C ALA A 200 -0.85 -6.27 -9.60
N ILE A 201 -1.07 -5.58 -8.47
CA ILE A 201 -2.39 -5.34 -7.92
C ILE A 201 -2.52 -3.97 -7.25
N TYR A 202 -3.72 -3.39 -7.34
CA TYR A 202 -4.07 -2.14 -6.66
C TYR A 202 -5.22 -2.40 -5.70
N ILE A 203 -5.02 -2.08 -4.42
CA ILE A 203 -6.00 -2.34 -3.36
C ILE A 203 -6.44 -1.02 -2.70
N PRO A 204 -7.65 -0.52 -3.02
CA PRO A 204 -8.21 0.63 -2.33
C PRO A 204 -8.44 0.36 -0.84
N PHE A 205 -8.21 1.37 0.00
CA PHE A 205 -8.49 1.33 1.43
C PHE A 205 -9.21 2.60 1.90
N PRO A 206 -10.18 2.49 2.83
CA PRO A 206 -10.82 3.65 3.44
C PRO A 206 -9.82 4.55 4.17
N GLY A 207 -10.01 5.86 4.04
CA GLY A 207 -9.26 6.89 4.78
C GLY A 207 -8.51 7.85 3.85
N ASN A 208 -8.04 8.96 4.41
CA ASN A 208 -7.23 9.94 3.68
C ASN A 208 -5.79 9.43 3.41
N HIS A 209 -4.99 10.25 2.74
CA HIS A 209 -3.61 9.93 2.31
C HIS A 209 -2.69 9.38 3.41
N SER A 210 -2.92 9.76 4.66
CA SER A 210 -2.07 9.39 5.81
C SER A 210 -2.66 8.28 6.68
N GLY A 211 -3.92 7.91 6.44
CA GLY A 211 -4.69 7.05 7.32
C GLY A 211 -4.23 5.59 7.33
N GLN A 212 -3.62 5.12 6.25
CA GLN A 212 -3.06 3.76 6.16
C GLN A 212 -1.62 3.68 6.68
N VAL A 213 -0.99 4.84 6.87
CA VAL A 213 0.45 4.96 7.14
C VAL A 213 0.72 5.22 8.63
N ASN A 214 -0.15 5.98 9.30
CA ASN A 214 0.04 6.35 10.70
C ASN A 214 -0.85 5.49 11.62
N LEU A 215 -0.34 4.37 12.13
CA LEU A 215 -1.12 3.44 12.94
C LEU A 215 -1.61 4.10 14.24
N ASP A 216 -0.70 4.61 15.07
CA ASP A 216 -1.04 5.17 16.38
C ASP A 216 -2.01 6.34 16.30
N LYS A 217 -1.81 7.21 15.31
CA LYS A 217 -2.69 8.38 15.09
C LYS A 217 -4.08 7.97 14.61
N SER A 218 -4.19 6.87 13.88
CA SER A 218 -5.47 6.39 13.34
C SER A 218 -6.24 5.56 14.37
N VAL A 219 -5.54 4.76 15.18
CA VAL A 219 -6.11 4.05 16.33
C VAL A 219 -6.74 5.04 17.33
N LYS A 220 -6.06 6.16 17.62
CA LYS A 220 -6.61 7.23 18.47
C LYS A 220 -7.92 7.86 17.96
N LYS A 221 -8.26 7.66 16.68
CA LYS A 221 -9.49 8.17 16.05
C LYS A 221 -10.56 7.10 15.87
N ASP A 222 -10.38 5.91 16.43
CA ASP A 222 -11.23 4.74 16.21
C ASP A 222 -11.39 4.37 14.72
N LEU A 223 -10.34 4.64 13.92
CA LEU A 223 -10.29 4.39 12.48
C LEU A 223 -8.95 3.73 12.10
N GLY A 224 -8.44 2.87 12.99
CA GLY A 224 -7.11 2.25 12.88
C GLY A 224 -7.09 1.02 11.97
N GLU A 225 -8.23 0.43 11.64
CA GLU A 225 -8.29 -0.88 10.97
C GLU A 225 -7.64 -0.86 9.58
N SER A 226 -7.78 0.26 8.85
CA SER A 226 -7.12 0.42 7.56
C SER A 226 -5.60 0.42 7.67
N ALA A 227 -5.03 1.06 8.71
CA ALA A 227 -3.60 1.01 8.98
C ALA A 227 -3.17 -0.39 9.43
N GLN A 228 -3.92 -1.01 10.35
CA GLN A 228 -3.65 -2.37 10.85
C GLN A 228 -3.52 -3.37 9.70
N MET A 229 -4.49 -3.37 8.77
CA MET A 229 -4.45 -4.29 7.63
C MET A 229 -3.32 -3.94 6.66
N VAL A 230 -3.07 -2.67 6.36
CA VAL A 230 -1.98 -2.28 5.43
C VAL A 230 -0.60 -2.62 6.01
N TRP A 231 -0.41 -2.46 7.31
CA TRP A 231 0.83 -2.86 7.99
C TRP A 231 1.01 -4.37 7.98
N PHE A 232 -0.04 -5.14 8.27
CA PHE A 232 -0.01 -6.60 8.14
C PHE A 232 0.37 -7.03 6.73
N LEU A 233 -0.28 -6.48 5.69
CA LEU A 233 0.03 -6.79 4.30
C LEU A 233 1.47 -6.38 3.92
N ALA A 234 1.96 -5.23 4.39
CA ALA A 234 3.34 -4.82 4.12
C ALA A 234 4.35 -5.80 4.74
N MET A 235 4.11 -6.22 5.98
CA MET A 235 4.94 -7.18 6.70
C MET A 235 4.97 -8.52 5.98
N THR A 236 3.80 -9.10 5.71
CA THR A 236 3.68 -10.38 5.00
C THR A 236 4.34 -10.33 3.62
N PHE A 237 4.16 -9.23 2.87
CA PHE A 237 4.79 -9.06 1.56
C PHE A 237 6.31 -9.04 1.66
N LEU A 238 6.87 -8.25 2.59
CA LEU A 238 8.31 -8.10 2.75
C LEU A 238 8.96 -9.40 3.26
N GLU A 239 8.35 -10.07 4.24
CA GLU A 239 8.82 -11.35 4.78
C GLU A 239 8.78 -12.46 3.72
N ASN A 240 7.72 -12.52 2.92
CA ASN A 240 7.61 -13.47 1.80
C ASN A 240 8.76 -13.32 0.78
N PHE A 241 9.31 -12.11 0.64
CA PHE A 241 10.45 -11.84 -0.20
C PHE A 241 11.78 -11.71 0.56
N GLY A 242 11.84 -12.23 1.79
CA GLY A 242 13.07 -12.44 2.55
C GLY A 242 13.59 -11.23 3.33
N THR A 243 12.83 -10.15 3.45
CA THR A 243 13.11 -9.12 4.47
C THR A 243 12.82 -9.72 5.84
N THR A 244 13.70 -9.50 6.81
CA THR A 244 13.54 -9.98 8.19
C THR A 244 13.46 -8.82 9.17
N PHE A 245 12.73 -9.01 10.26
CA PHE A 245 12.52 -8.00 11.30
C PHE A 245 12.95 -8.50 12.68
N THR A 246 13.49 -7.62 13.52
CA THR A 246 13.93 -7.90 14.89
C THR A 246 12.75 -8.16 15.82
N SER A 247 11.61 -7.56 15.52
CA SER A 247 10.29 -7.90 16.06
C SER A 247 9.23 -7.66 14.97
N GLN A 248 8.06 -8.27 15.14
CA GLN A 248 6.95 -8.15 14.18
C GLN A 248 6.43 -6.70 14.14
N PRO A 249 6.52 -5.99 13.00
CA PRO A 249 6.03 -4.61 12.88
C PRO A 249 4.50 -4.49 12.97
N SER A 250 3.78 -5.59 12.76
CA SER A 250 2.33 -5.67 12.82
C SER A 250 1.91 -6.95 13.55
N PRO A 251 0.75 -6.97 14.24
CA PRO A 251 0.13 -8.23 14.62
C PRO A 251 -0.13 -9.10 13.39
N SER A 252 0.00 -10.42 13.57
CA SER A 252 -0.52 -11.40 12.63
C SER A 252 -2.03 -11.52 12.79
N TYR A 253 -2.75 -11.71 11.69
CA TYR A 253 -4.20 -11.88 11.69
C TYR A 253 -4.56 -13.18 10.98
N ASP A 254 -5.34 -14.03 11.64
CA ASP A 254 -5.91 -15.21 10.99
C ASP A 254 -6.93 -14.79 9.89
N PRO A 255 -7.29 -15.68 8.95
CA PRO A 255 -8.21 -15.34 7.86
C PRO A 255 -9.57 -14.78 8.29
N ARG A 256 -10.11 -15.18 9.45
CA ARG A 256 -11.38 -14.66 9.99
C ARG A 256 -11.18 -13.30 10.65
N GLU A 257 -10.08 -13.09 11.36
CA GLU A 257 -9.70 -11.79 11.90
C GLU A 257 -9.50 -10.76 10.80
N GLN A 258 -8.87 -11.15 9.69
CA GLN A 258 -8.73 -10.31 8.51
C GLN A 258 -10.10 -9.93 7.92
N CYS A 259 -11.02 -10.89 7.75
CA CYS A 259 -12.39 -10.61 7.31
C CYS A 259 -13.10 -9.65 8.28
N ASN A 260 -12.91 -9.83 9.59
CA ASN A 260 -13.50 -8.98 10.60
C ASN A 260 -12.92 -7.55 10.60
N LEU A 261 -11.63 -7.37 10.34
CA LEU A 261 -11.02 -6.05 10.16
C LEU A 261 -11.62 -5.33 8.95
N TYR A 262 -11.80 -6.02 7.82
CA TYR A 262 -12.48 -5.43 6.67
C TYR A 262 -13.95 -5.07 6.97
N ALA A 263 -14.68 -5.93 7.67
CA ALA A 263 -16.06 -5.65 8.08
C ALA A 263 -16.14 -4.43 9.00
N LYS A 264 -15.22 -4.28 9.97
CA LYS A 264 -15.10 -3.06 10.79
C LYS A 264 -14.90 -1.82 9.92
N MET A 265 -14.04 -1.90 8.91
CA MET A 265 -13.83 -0.80 7.98
C MET A 265 -15.11 -0.42 7.23
N GLN A 266 -15.92 -1.40 6.81
CA GLN A 266 -17.19 -1.16 6.11
C GLN A 266 -18.20 -0.43 6.98
N LEU A 267 -18.43 -0.94 8.19
CA LEU A 267 -19.33 -0.29 9.15
C LEU A 267 -18.89 1.14 9.48
N LYS A 268 -17.58 1.39 9.44
CA LYS A 268 -16.97 2.69 9.74
C LYS A 268 -16.74 3.59 8.51
N ILE A 269 -17.19 3.22 7.30
CA ILE A 269 -17.03 4.04 6.08
C ILE A 269 -17.46 5.51 6.29
N PRO A 270 -18.61 5.82 6.94
CA PRO A 270 -18.99 7.20 7.21
C PRO A 270 -17.94 7.97 8.04
N GLY A 271 -17.27 7.31 8.98
CA GLY A 271 -16.17 7.88 9.76
C GLY A 271 -14.94 8.15 8.90
N TYR A 272 -14.56 7.20 8.05
CA TYR A 272 -13.42 7.37 7.13
C TYR A 272 -13.63 8.52 6.15
N LYS A 273 -14.85 8.75 5.64
CA LYS A 273 -15.16 9.90 4.76
C LYS A 273 -14.88 11.24 5.44
N LYS A 274 -15.09 11.34 6.76
CA LYS A 274 -14.81 12.54 7.56
C LYS A 274 -13.31 12.82 7.74
N THR A 275 -12.44 11.87 7.42
CA THR A 275 -10.97 12.09 7.44
C THR A 275 -10.48 12.93 6.26
N SER A 276 -11.34 13.18 5.26
CA SER A 276 -11.04 14.05 4.13
C SER A 276 -10.58 15.42 4.61
N PRO A 277 -9.54 16.03 3.99
CA PRO A 277 -9.15 17.39 4.31
C PRO A 277 -10.33 18.39 4.27
N GLY A 278 -10.37 19.29 5.27
CA GLY A 278 -11.36 20.37 5.36
C GLY A 278 -11.19 21.43 4.27
N LEU A 279 -12.05 22.45 4.27
CA LEU A 279 -12.05 23.55 3.30
C LEU A 279 -10.68 24.26 3.18
N SER A 280 -9.97 24.44 4.28
CA SER A 280 -8.61 25.05 4.30
C SER A 280 -7.55 24.16 3.63
N GLY A 281 -7.66 22.84 3.72
CA GLY A 281 -6.77 21.90 3.05
C GLY A 281 -7.06 21.74 1.55
N ALA A 282 -8.29 22.06 1.12
CA ALA A 282 -8.72 22.01 -0.27
C ALA A 282 -8.29 23.24 -1.10
N LEU A 283 -7.75 24.29 -0.48
CA LEU A 283 -7.15 25.43 -1.18
C LEU A 283 -5.92 25.01 -2.03
N LEU A 284 -5.33 23.85 -1.74
CA LEU A 284 -4.28 23.21 -2.56
C LEU A 284 -4.90 22.43 -3.73
N GLY A 285 -5.48 23.13 -4.71
CA GLY A 285 -5.89 22.56 -5.99
C GLY A 285 -7.35 22.11 -6.11
N GLY A 286 -8.23 22.56 -5.22
CA GLY A 286 -9.66 22.26 -5.23
C GLY A 286 -10.02 20.94 -4.54
N ARG A 287 -11.31 20.78 -4.17
CA ARG A 287 -11.88 19.51 -3.72
C ARG A 287 -12.20 18.65 -4.94
N ASN A 288 -11.45 17.58 -5.12
CA ASN A 288 -11.78 16.54 -6.08
C ASN A 288 -11.71 15.19 -5.37
N THR A 289 -12.84 14.52 -5.28
CA THR A 289 -12.86 13.08 -5.01
C THR A 289 -11.98 12.38 -6.05
N ARG A 290 -11.25 11.34 -5.62
CA ARG A 290 -10.28 10.70 -6.50
C ARG A 290 -10.93 10.06 -7.71
N ASP A 291 -10.29 10.21 -8.85
CA ASP A 291 -10.77 9.71 -10.14
C ASP A 291 -11.12 8.21 -10.11
N PHE A 292 -10.38 7.40 -9.35
CA PHE A 292 -10.63 5.96 -9.24
C PHE A 292 -11.88 5.61 -8.41
N ILE A 293 -12.41 6.56 -7.62
CA ILE A 293 -13.56 6.38 -6.74
C ILE A 293 -14.81 6.95 -7.38
N ASN A 294 -14.70 8.12 -8.01
CA ASN A 294 -15.86 8.82 -8.58
C ASN A 294 -16.61 8.04 -9.63
N HIS A 295 -15.99 7.03 -10.23
CA HIS A 295 -16.64 6.30 -11.30
C HIS A 295 -16.55 4.78 -11.21
N ARG A 296 -15.60 4.17 -10.50
CA ARG A 296 -15.26 2.76 -10.77
C ARG A 296 -14.54 1.98 -9.65
N ILE A 297 -15.01 2.03 -8.40
CA ILE A 297 -14.46 1.11 -7.37
C ILE A 297 -14.62 -0.37 -7.81
N ASP A 298 -15.67 -0.62 -8.58
CA ASP A 298 -16.03 -1.85 -9.27
C ASP A 298 -14.95 -2.36 -10.27
N GLN A 299 -14.01 -1.49 -10.71
CA GLN A 299 -12.84 -1.89 -11.49
C GLN A 299 -11.75 -2.55 -10.64
N TYR A 300 -11.76 -2.36 -9.33
CA TYR A 300 -10.75 -2.85 -8.40
C TYR A 300 -11.18 -4.11 -7.66
N VAL A 301 -12.48 -4.40 -7.60
CA VAL A 301 -13.02 -5.55 -6.87
C VAL A 301 -14.41 -5.95 -7.39
N LYS A 302 -14.68 -7.26 -7.45
CA LYS A 302 -16.02 -7.78 -7.72
C LYS A 302 -16.90 -7.70 -6.48
N TYR A 303 -18.19 -7.44 -6.66
CA TYR A 303 -19.16 -7.30 -5.57
C TYR A 303 -18.78 -6.15 -4.63
N SER A 304 -18.50 -4.97 -5.21
CA SER A 304 -17.91 -3.82 -4.51
C SER A 304 -18.82 -3.20 -3.46
N ASP A 305 -20.12 -3.54 -3.44
CA ASP A 305 -21.01 -3.13 -2.35
C ASP A 305 -20.69 -3.92 -1.08
N PHE A 306 -20.15 -5.13 -1.21
CA PHE A 306 -19.80 -6.02 -0.11
C PHE A 306 -18.30 -6.18 0.11
N PHE A 307 -17.44 -5.85 -0.86
CA PHE A 307 -15.99 -5.95 -0.67
C PHE A 307 -15.31 -4.61 -0.95
N ILE A 308 -14.48 -4.18 0.01
CA ILE A 308 -13.69 -2.94 -0.07
C ILE A 308 -12.67 -3.01 -1.22
N ASN A 309 -12.01 -4.17 -1.36
CA ASN A 309 -10.97 -4.41 -2.36
C ASN A 309 -10.83 -5.91 -2.66
N GLU A 310 -10.02 -6.23 -3.65
CA GLU A 310 -9.84 -7.60 -4.12
C GLU A 310 -9.22 -8.53 -3.07
N HIS A 311 -8.43 -7.99 -2.13
CA HIS A 311 -7.88 -8.79 -1.03
C HIS A 311 -8.99 -9.23 -0.08
N HIS A 312 -9.86 -8.30 0.33
CA HIS A 312 -11.05 -8.61 1.14
C HIS A 312 -11.92 -9.70 0.48
N ARG A 313 -12.22 -9.56 -0.81
CA ARG A 313 -13.02 -10.55 -1.54
C ARG A 313 -12.40 -11.95 -1.52
N ARG A 314 -11.11 -12.02 -1.82
CA ARG A 314 -10.40 -13.30 -1.96
C ARG A 314 -10.14 -13.98 -0.61
N ILE A 315 -9.80 -13.22 0.44
CA ILE A 315 -9.66 -13.80 1.77
C ILE A 315 -11.02 -14.31 2.26
N PHE A 316 -12.11 -13.56 2.05
CA PHE A 316 -13.45 -14.03 2.38
C PHE A 316 -13.81 -15.31 1.62
N LYS A 317 -13.56 -15.37 0.30
CA LYS A 317 -13.81 -16.59 -0.51
C LYS A 317 -13.05 -17.80 0.03
N ARG A 318 -11.81 -17.61 0.50
CA ARG A 318 -10.99 -18.69 1.06
C ARG A 318 -11.48 -19.12 2.45
N THR A 319 -11.90 -18.17 3.27
CA THR A 319 -12.34 -18.42 4.65
C THR A 319 -13.75 -19.00 4.72
N PHE A 320 -14.66 -18.55 3.85
CA PHE A 320 -16.08 -18.93 3.82
C PHE A 320 -16.50 -19.34 2.39
N PRO A 321 -15.92 -20.43 1.85
CA PRO A 321 -16.13 -20.80 0.45
C PRO A 321 -17.59 -21.15 0.13
N LYS A 322 -18.34 -21.77 1.04
CA LYS A 322 -19.73 -22.16 0.78
C LYS A 322 -20.64 -20.94 0.76
N MET A 323 -20.49 -20.05 1.75
CA MET A 323 -21.17 -18.76 1.76
C MET A 323 -20.85 -17.93 0.53
N TYR A 324 -19.57 -17.89 0.12
CA TYR A 324 -19.17 -17.12 -1.04
C TYR A 324 -19.84 -17.62 -2.33
N ALA A 325 -19.79 -18.94 -2.56
CA ALA A 325 -20.42 -19.57 -3.70
C ALA A 325 -21.94 -19.29 -3.73
N TRP A 326 -22.60 -19.41 -2.56
CA TRP A 326 -24.04 -19.22 -2.43
C TRP A 326 -24.48 -17.78 -2.70
N VAL A 327 -23.86 -16.82 -2.01
CA VAL A 327 -24.28 -15.42 -2.03
C VAL A 327 -23.87 -14.71 -3.31
N PHE A 328 -22.62 -14.91 -3.75
CA PHE A 328 -22.02 -14.07 -4.78
C PHE A 328 -21.92 -14.77 -6.14
N GLU A 329 -21.71 -16.09 -6.17
CA GLU A 329 -21.56 -16.83 -7.43
C GLU A 329 -22.87 -17.48 -7.88
N ASP A 330 -23.90 -17.48 -7.04
CA ASP A 330 -25.13 -18.27 -7.19
C ASP A 330 -24.83 -19.72 -7.62
N GLN A 331 -23.92 -20.29 -6.84
CA GLN A 331 -23.45 -21.67 -6.93
C GLN A 331 -23.58 -22.33 -5.55
N GLY A 332 -23.50 -23.66 -5.54
CA GLY A 332 -23.56 -24.47 -4.31
C GLY A 332 -24.99 -24.81 -3.90
N THR A 333 -25.20 -26.07 -3.53
CA THR A 333 -26.50 -26.63 -3.07
C THR A 333 -26.53 -26.91 -1.57
N ASP A 334 -25.40 -26.75 -0.88
CA ASP A 334 -25.23 -27.10 0.54
C ASP A 334 -25.62 -25.95 1.48
N ALA A 335 -26.93 -25.76 1.67
CA ALA A 335 -27.48 -24.75 2.59
C ALA A 335 -27.03 -24.97 4.05
N GLN A 336 -26.85 -26.24 4.47
CA GLN A 336 -26.40 -26.57 5.82
C GLN A 336 -24.95 -26.12 6.04
N GLY A 337 -24.07 -26.32 5.07
CA GLY A 337 -22.69 -25.84 5.13
C GLY A 337 -22.59 -24.31 5.14
N VAL A 338 -23.47 -23.61 4.41
CA VAL A 338 -23.57 -22.14 4.46
C VAL A 338 -23.95 -21.68 5.88
N ALA A 339 -24.95 -22.32 6.50
CA ALA A 339 -25.38 -22.03 7.86
C ALA A 339 -24.29 -22.34 8.92
N GLN A 340 -23.51 -23.40 8.70
CA GLN A 340 -22.37 -23.75 9.55
C GLN A 340 -21.27 -22.69 9.48
N GLU A 341 -20.88 -22.26 8.28
CA GLU A 341 -19.90 -21.18 8.09
C GLU A 341 -20.37 -19.89 8.77
N PHE A 342 -21.64 -19.49 8.57
CA PHE A 342 -22.21 -18.31 9.22
C PHE A 342 -22.13 -18.40 10.75
N SER A 343 -22.44 -19.56 11.32
CA SER A 343 -22.36 -19.79 12.78
C SER A 343 -20.96 -19.57 13.35
N THR A 344 -19.90 -19.84 12.56
CA THR A 344 -18.52 -19.59 13.01
C THR A 344 -18.16 -18.11 13.14
N THR A 345 -18.99 -17.20 12.61
CA THR A 345 -18.76 -15.75 12.67
C THR A 345 -19.19 -15.13 13.99
N ILE A 346 -19.78 -15.91 14.92
CA ILE A 346 -20.34 -15.40 16.18
C ILE A 346 -19.34 -14.63 17.05
N PHE A 347 -18.05 -14.98 16.98
CA PHE A 347 -16.97 -14.32 17.73
C PHE A 347 -16.43 -13.06 17.04
N TYR A 348 -16.89 -12.75 15.83
CA TYR A 348 -16.42 -11.66 14.99
C TYR A 348 -17.57 -10.70 14.72
N SER A 349 -17.87 -9.84 15.71
CA SER A 349 -19.09 -9.02 15.73
C SER A 349 -19.31 -8.16 14.48
N ALA A 350 -18.26 -7.55 13.94
CA ALA A 350 -18.39 -6.72 12.73
C ALA A 350 -18.64 -7.58 11.49
N LEU A 351 -17.91 -8.68 11.32
CA LEU A 351 -18.13 -9.63 10.23
C LEU A 351 -19.57 -10.16 10.25
N LYS A 352 -20.02 -10.61 11.42
CA LYS A 352 -21.39 -11.06 11.64
C LYS A 352 -22.40 -9.99 11.26
N GLN A 353 -22.20 -8.74 11.71
CA GLN A 353 -23.11 -7.64 11.37
C GLN A 353 -23.20 -7.43 9.85
N THR A 354 -22.07 -7.38 9.14
CA THR A 354 -22.10 -7.22 7.67
C THR A 354 -22.79 -8.37 6.96
N LEU A 355 -22.78 -9.58 7.53
CA LEU A 355 -23.50 -10.74 7.00
C LEU A 355 -25.01 -10.66 7.27
N LEU A 356 -25.41 -10.15 8.44
CA LEU A 356 -26.81 -9.85 8.72
C LEU A 356 -27.36 -8.81 7.74
N ASP A 357 -26.56 -7.78 7.42
CA ASP A 357 -26.95 -6.69 6.51
C ASP A 357 -27.23 -7.18 5.07
N ILE A 358 -26.67 -8.33 4.66
CA ILE A 358 -26.93 -8.97 3.35
C ILE A 358 -27.97 -10.09 3.41
N GLY A 359 -28.66 -10.24 4.55
CA GLY A 359 -29.85 -11.09 4.67
C GLY A 359 -29.64 -12.44 5.37
N PHE A 360 -28.52 -12.66 6.05
CA PHE A 360 -28.45 -13.77 7.02
C PHE A 360 -29.29 -13.44 8.26
N VAL A 361 -29.92 -14.45 8.85
CA VAL A 361 -30.67 -14.30 10.11
C VAL A 361 -30.26 -15.40 11.08
N GLU A 362 -30.05 -15.03 12.33
CA GLU A 362 -29.80 -16.00 13.40
C GLU A 362 -31.00 -16.90 13.61
N GLY A 363 -30.73 -18.19 13.87
CA GLY A 363 -31.75 -19.08 14.37
C GLY A 363 -32.19 -18.67 15.78
N LYS A 364 -33.49 -18.46 15.98
CA LYS A 364 -34.09 -18.28 17.31
C LYS A 364 -35.26 -19.25 17.45
N PRO A 365 -35.34 -20.05 18.54
CA PRO A 365 -34.39 -20.25 19.67
C PRO A 365 -33.09 -21.00 19.27
N PRO A 366 -32.10 -21.21 20.17
CA PRO A 366 -30.72 -21.70 19.87
C PRO A 366 -30.60 -22.99 19.04
N ASN A 367 -31.69 -23.75 18.91
CA ASN A 367 -31.76 -25.00 18.15
C ASN A 367 -32.36 -24.82 16.73
N THR A 368 -32.64 -23.59 16.32
CA THR A 368 -33.16 -23.30 14.98
C THR A 368 -31.99 -23.05 14.03
N PRO A 369 -31.98 -23.65 12.83
CA PRO A 369 -30.99 -23.30 11.82
C PRO A 369 -31.05 -21.81 11.46
N PRO A 370 -29.91 -21.14 11.21
CA PRO A 370 -29.88 -19.80 10.62
C PRO A 370 -30.67 -19.74 9.31
N LEU A 371 -31.38 -18.65 9.06
CA LEU A 371 -31.89 -18.36 7.72
C LEU A 371 -30.77 -17.77 6.89
N ILE A 372 -30.60 -18.28 5.67
CA ILE A 372 -29.59 -17.84 4.72
C ILE A 372 -30.29 -17.03 3.60
N PRO A 373 -29.63 -16.01 3.02
CA PRO A 373 -30.23 -15.19 1.99
C PRO A 373 -30.53 -16.00 0.70
N ILE A 374 -31.40 -15.44 -0.14
CA ILE A 374 -31.66 -15.99 -1.47
C ILE A 374 -30.33 -16.07 -2.23
N ARG A 375 -30.12 -17.20 -2.90
CA ARG A 375 -28.91 -17.46 -3.69
C ARG A 375 -28.69 -16.35 -4.74
N GLY A 376 -27.46 -15.85 -4.84
CA GLY A 376 -27.12 -14.79 -5.79
C GLY A 376 -27.50 -13.38 -5.38
N SER A 377 -27.99 -13.16 -4.15
CA SER A 377 -28.36 -11.83 -3.64
C SER A 377 -27.22 -10.81 -3.68
N GLY A 378 -25.97 -11.26 -3.67
CA GLY A 378 -24.78 -10.41 -3.74
C GLY A 378 -24.22 -10.20 -5.16
N ARG A 379 -24.87 -10.74 -6.21
CA ARG A 379 -24.38 -10.60 -7.58
C ARG A 379 -24.43 -9.14 -8.04
N GLN A 380 -23.42 -8.76 -8.81
CA GLN A 380 -23.36 -7.48 -9.50
C GLN A 380 -22.84 -7.69 -10.92
N ALA A 381 -23.49 -7.07 -11.91
CA ALA A 381 -23.00 -7.06 -13.28
C ALA A 381 -21.89 -6.00 -13.43
N VAL A 382 -20.64 -6.41 -13.21
CA VAL A 382 -19.50 -5.48 -13.14
C VAL A 382 -18.34 -5.92 -14.03
N ALA A 383 -17.81 -4.97 -14.80
CA ALA A 383 -16.56 -5.11 -15.53
C ALA A 383 -15.37 -4.69 -14.65
N ILE A 384 -14.71 -5.69 -14.05
CA ILE A 384 -13.46 -5.56 -13.28
C ILE A 384 -12.24 -5.56 -14.21
N ALA A 385 -11.18 -4.84 -13.85
CA ALA A 385 -9.94 -4.84 -14.62
C ALA A 385 -9.28 -6.24 -14.61
N GLY A 386 -8.92 -6.78 -15.78
CA GLY A 386 -8.32 -8.11 -15.90
C GLY A 386 -7.08 -8.31 -15.02
N GLN A 387 -6.24 -7.27 -14.93
CA GLN A 387 -5.05 -7.27 -14.07
C GLN A 387 -5.36 -7.53 -12.59
N GLN A 388 -6.47 -7.00 -12.07
CA GLN A 388 -6.91 -7.25 -10.69
C GLN A 388 -7.28 -8.72 -10.46
N ILE A 389 -7.87 -9.37 -11.48
CA ILE A 389 -8.29 -10.78 -11.39
C ILE A 389 -7.08 -11.71 -11.50
N THR A 390 -6.13 -11.41 -12.38
CA THR A 390 -5.02 -12.32 -12.68
C THR A 390 -3.85 -12.21 -11.70
N ALA A 391 -3.79 -11.16 -10.89
CA ALA A 391 -2.74 -11.02 -9.88
C ALA A 391 -2.75 -12.21 -8.90
N SER A 392 -1.59 -12.79 -8.63
CA SER A 392 -1.41 -13.89 -7.69
C SER A 392 -1.08 -13.35 -6.30
N MET A 393 -2.09 -13.23 -5.45
CA MET A 393 -1.90 -12.81 -4.05
C MET A 393 -1.17 -13.86 -3.21
N SER A 394 -1.28 -15.15 -3.55
CA SER A 394 -0.48 -16.19 -2.90
C SER A 394 1.00 -16.05 -3.24
N ALA A 395 1.36 -15.69 -4.49
CA ALA A 395 2.75 -15.42 -4.86
C ALA A 395 3.33 -14.18 -4.15
N MET A 396 2.47 -13.29 -3.64
CA MET A 396 2.85 -12.14 -2.79
C MET A 396 2.86 -12.47 -1.30
N GLY A 397 2.60 -13.72 -0.90
CA GLY A 397 2.66 -14.19 0.49
C GLY A 397 1.35 -14.09 1.27
N PHE A 398 0.27 -13.56 0.71
CA PHE A 398 -0.95 -13.27 1.50
C PHE A 398 -1.77 -14.50 1.88
N TYR A 399 -1.50 -15.66 1.27
CA TYR A 399 -2.34 -16.85 1.34
C TYR A 399 -1.56 -18.15 1.62
N ALA A 400 -0.49 -18.05 2.40
CA ALA A 400 0.34 -19.20 2.79
C ALA A 400 -0.49 -20.31 3.46
#